data_AF-A0AAV4UAB6-F1
#
_entry.id   AF-A0AAV4UAB6-F1
#
_cell.length_a   1.000
_cell.length_b   1.000
_cell.length_c   1.000
_cell.angle_alpha   90.00
_cell.angle_beta   90.00
_cell.angle_gamma   90.00
#
_symmetry.space_group_name_H-M   'P 1'
#
loop_
_entity.id
_entity.type
_entity.pdbx_description
1 polymer ?
#
loop_
_entity_poly.entity_id
_entity_poly.type
_entity_poly.pdbx_seq_one_letter_code
_entity_poly.pdbx_strand_id
1 'polypeptide(L)'
;MSDLRKEVADYLKDYKINEIFSYLSKMLFFFKPENPLDFMAQVLLDLKSSFEKGKPIDVLYPEESLRAYFRLLDPSDEGHITWVQLKSAMQVLGIRDVEFPILKQGPVTVEVFLDMCQKNFEQGLTISEK
;
A
#
# COMPACT_ATOMS: atom_id res chain seq x y z
N MET A 1 20.08 -3.95 23.68
CA MET A 1 20.32 -3.69 22.23
C MET A 1 19.25 -4.31 21.31
N SER A 2 18.48 -5.32 21.74
CA SER A 2 17.37 -5.91 20.96
C SER A 2 16.14 -4.99 20.83
N ASP A 3 15.74 -4.32 21.92
CA ASP A 3 14.45 -3.62 21.97
C ASP A 3 14.38 -2.37 21.08
N LEU A 4 15.45 -1.57 21.02
CA LEU A 4 15.49 -0.37 20.17
C LEU A 4 15.33 -0.70 18.68
N ARG A 5 15.93 -1.80 18.21
CA ARG A 5 15.81 -2.20 16.79
C ARG A 5 14.38 -2.59 16.46
N LYS A 6 13.71 -3.28 17.40
CA LYS A 6 12.31 -3.67 17.24
C LYS A 6 11.42 -2.43 17.25
N GLU A 7 11.63 -1.51 18.19
CA GLU A 7 10.87 -0.25 18.28
C GLU A 7 11.02 0.60 17.01
N VAL A 8 12.24 0.73 16.48
CA VAL A 8 12.47 1.43 15.20
C VAL A 8 11.77 0.72 14.04
N ALA A 9 11.86 -0.62 13.97
CA ALA A 9 11.21 -1.38 12.92
C ALA A 9 9.68 -1.26 12.98
N ASP A 10 9.10 -1.30 14.18
CA ASP A 10 7.67 -1.13 14.42
C ASP A 10 7.24 0.31 14.05
N TYR A 11 7.99 1.33 14.46
CA TYR A 11 7.71 2.72 14.07
C TYR A 11 7.71 2.92 12.54
N LEU A 12 8.74 2.44 11.84
CA LEU A 12 8.79 2.56 10.39
C LEU A 12 7.63 1.84 9.69
N LYS A 13 7.20 0.71 10.26
CA LYS A 13 6.14 -0.15 9.74
C LYS A 13 4.74 0.42 10.01
N ASP A 14 4.49 0.90 11.21
CA ASP A 14 3.17 1.37 11.65
C ASP A 14 2.81 2.67 10.95
N TYR A 15 3.79 3.57 10.80
CA TYR A 15 3.61 4.85 10.11
C TYR A 15 3.87 4.78 8.60
N LYS A 16 4.06 3.59 8.02
CA LYS A 16 4.29 3.36 6.58
C LYS A 16 5.36 4.27 5.98
N ILE A 17 6.41 4.54 6.76
CA ILE A 17 7.42 5.54 6.43
C ILE A 17 8.15 5.17 5.14
N ASN A 18 8.48 3.88 4.97
CA ASN A 18 9.18 3.39 3.78
C ASN A 18 8.33 3.54 2.51
N GLU A 19 7.03 3.29 2.60
CA GLU A 19 6.07 3.43 1.50
C GLU A 19 5.93 4.89 1.08
N ILE A 20 5.84 5.82 2.05
CA ILE A 20 5.80 7.26 1.79
C ILE A 20 7.09 7.72 1.09
N PHE A 21 8.27 7.32 1.58
CA PHE A 21 9.54 7.68 0.93
C PHE A 21 9.68 7.06 -0.47
N SER A 22 9.23 5.82 -0.65
CA SER A 22 9.19 5.15 -1.95
C SER A 22 8.31 5.91 -2.93
N TYR A 23 7.11 6.32 -2.50
CA TYR A 23 6.19 7.12 -3.32
C TYR A 23 6.77 8.47 -3.69
N LEU A 24 7.30 9.24 -2.72
CA LEU A 24 7.96 10.51 -2.98
C LEU A 24 9.09 10.37 -4.00
N SER A 25 9.91 9.34 -3.85
CA SER A 25 11.01 9.04 -4.78
C SER A 25 10.49 8.77 -6.20
N LYS A 26 9.45 7.96 -6.34
CA LYS A 26 8.81 7.68 -7.64
C LYS A 26 8.28 8.96 -8.28
N MET A 27 7.59 9.80 -7.51
CA MET A 27 7.03 11.07 -7.97
C MET A 27 8.14 11.99 -8.47
N LEU A 28 9.25 12.11 -7.74
CA LEU A 28 10.42 12.88 -8.18
C LEU A 28 11.03 12.35 -9.48
N PHE A 29 11.23 11.04 -9.60
CA PHE A 29 11.83 10.45 -10.81
C PHE A 29 10.93 10.57 -12.04
N PHE A 30 9.62 10.50 -11.84
CA PHE A 30 8.64 10.60 -12.91
C PHE A 30 8.47 12.04 -13.38
N PHE A 31 8.16 12.96 -12.46
CA PHE A 31 7.82 14.34 -12.82
C PHE A 31 9.04 15.23 -13.04
N LYS A 32 10.19 14.89 -12.45
CA LYS A 32 11.44 15.66 -12.53
C LYS A 32 11.22 17.18 -12.36
N PRO A 33 10.59 17.61 -11.26
CA PRO A 33 10.23 19.01 -11.07
C PRO A 33 11.47 19.90 -10.97
N GLU A 34 11.35 21.15 -11.41
CA GLU A 34 12.42 22.15 -11.30
C GLU A 34 12.78 22.46 -9.83
N ASN A 35 11.80 22.38 -8.92
CA ASN A 35 11.96 22.60 -7.49
C ASN A 35 11.54 21.35 -6.69
N PRO A 36 12.45 20.38 -6.49
CA PRO A 36 12.12 19.09 -5.87
C PRO A 36 11.59 19.17 -4.44
N LEU A 37 12.11 20.09 -3.63
CA LEU A 37 11.71 20.23 -2.22
C LEU A 37 10.27 20.73 -2.09
N ASP A 38 9.91 21.80 -2.82
CA ASP A 38 8.56 22.36 -2.81
C ASP A 38 7.54 21.35 -3.35
N PHE A 39 7.92 20.63 -4.41
CA PHE A 39 7.09 19.56 -4.96
C PHE A 39 6.85 18.45 -3.94
N MET A 40 7.90 17.95 -3.27
CA MET A 40 7.72 16.92 -2.23
C MET A 40 6.88 17.40 -1.05
N ALA A 41 7.04 18.67 -0.64
CA ALA A 41 6.20 19.25 0.41
C ALA A 41 4.73 19.24 0.01
N GLN A 42 4.41 19.59 -1.24
CA GLN A 42 3.04 19.52 -1.75
C GLN A 42 2.52 18.07 -1.79
N VAL A 43 3.33 17.13 -2.28
CA VAL A 43 2.94 15.70 -2.30
C VAL A 43 2.64 15.18 -0.89
N LEU A 44 3.41 15.59 0.11
CA LEU A 44 3.15 15.24 1.51
C LEU A 44 1.88 15.88 2.06
N LEU A 45 1.56 17.12 1.67
CA LEU A 45 0.30 17.77 2.03
C LEU A 45 -0.90 17.06 1.41
N ASP A 46 -0.80 16.68 0.14
CA ASP A 46 -1.86 15.95 -0.58
C ASP A 46 -2.06 14.55 0.02
N LEU A 47 -0.97 13.87 0.38
CA LEU A 47 -1.00 12.62 1.12
C LEU A 47 -1.72 12.81 2.45
N LYS A 48 -1.31 13.79 3.26
CA LYS A 48 -1.96 14.08 4.56
C LYS A 48 -3.46 14.29 4.41
N SER A 49 -3.90 15.13 3.46
CA SER A 49 -5.32 15.34 3.19
C SER A 49 -6.05 14.08 2.73
N SER A 50 -5.34 13.15 2.06
CA SER A 50 -5.91 11.87 1.64
C SER A 50 -6.01 10.86 2.78
N PHE A 51 -5.03 10.86 3.70
CA PHE A 51 -5.11 10.13 4.97
C PHE A 51 -6.31 10.59 5.79
N GLU A 52 -6.52 11.91 5.94
CA GLU A 52 -7.66 12.49 6.66
C GLU A 52 -9.02 12.13 6.04
N LYS A 53 -9.06 11.91 4.73
CA LYS A 53 -10.27 11.51 3.98
C LYS A 53 -10.47 9.99 3.89
N GLY A 54 -9.56 9.19 4.46
CA GLY A 54 -9.62 7.72 4.37
C GLY A 54 -9.31 7.15 2.99
N LYS A 55 -8.63 7.88 2.10
CA LYS A 55 -8.20 7.38 0.76
C LYS A 55 -6.67 7.34 0.52
N PRO A 56 -5.84 6.92 1.48
CA PRO A 56 -4.38 6.97 1.34
C PRO A 56 -3.82 5.94 0.36
N ILE A 57 -4.51 4.82 0.14
CA ILE A 57 -4.05 3.81 -0.83
C ILE A 57 -4.15 4.31 -2.27
N ASP A 58 -5.21 5.05 -2.61
CA ASP A 58 -5.43 5.58 -3.97
C ASP A 58 -4.27 6.50 -4.39
N VAL A 59 -3.60 7.12 -3.42
CA VAL A 59 -2.45 7.98 -3.64
C VAL A 59 -1.16 7.17 -3.71
N LEU A 60 -0.88 6.31 -2.72
CA LEU A 60 0.39 5.56 -2.65
C LEU A 60 0.49 4.45 -3.71
N TYR A 61 -0.64 3.84 -4.04
CA TYR A 61 -0.78 2.75 -4.99
C TYR A 61 -2.02 3.01 -5.87
N PRO A 62 -1.89 3.86 -6.90
CA PRO A 62 -2.99 4.13 -7.82
C PRO A 62 -3.54 2.83 -8.42
N GLU A 63 -4.84 2.81 -8.74
CA GLU A 63 -5.52 1.61 -9.25
C GLU A 63 -4.78 0.97 -10.44
N GLU A 64 -4.25 1.77 -11.36
CA GLU A 64 -3.46 1.27 -12.49
C GLU A 64 -2.20 0.51 -12.05
N SER A 65 -1.52 1.00 -11.01
CA SER A 65 -0.36 0.32 -10.40
C SER A 65 -0.76 -0.98 -9.73
N LEU A 66 -1.90 -1.00 -9.04
CA LEU A 66 -2.44 -2.21 -8.43
C LEU A 66 -2.85 -3.25 -9.48
N ARG A 67 -3.51 -2.83 -10.57
CA ARG A 67 -3.85 -3.69 -11.71
C ARG A 67 -2.61 -4.22 -12.42
N ALA A 68 -1.57 -3.39 -12.58
CA ALA A 68 -0.29 -3.84 -13.13
C ALA A 68 0.37 -4.89 -12.23
N TYR A 69 0.33 -4.68 -10.92
CA TYR A 69 0.85 -5.65 -9.97
C TYR A 69 0.05 -6.96 -9.96
N PHE A 70 -1.28 -6.90 -10.08
CA PHE A 70 -2.13 -8.09 -10.25
C PHE A 70 -1.71 -8.93 -11.45
N ARG A 71 -1.48 -8.29 -12.62
CA ARG A 71 -1.00 -8.99 -13.82
C ARG A 71 0.35 -9.70 -13.62
N LEU A 72 1.22 -9.16 -12.76
CA LEU A 72 2.49 -9.83 -12.43
C LEU A 72 2.28 -11.08 -11.57
N LEU A 73 1.18 -11.13 -10.81
CA LEU A 73 0.81 -12.27 -9.97
C LEU A 73 0.02 -13.33 -10.75
N ASP A 74 -0.57 -12.97 -11.89
CA ASP A 74 -1.27 -13.86 -12.84
C ASP A 74 -0.51 -13.96 -14.18
N PRO A 75 0.67 -14.61 -14.21
CA PRO A 75 1.47 -14.73 -15.43
C PRO A 75 0.82 -15.61 -16.51
N SER A 76 -0.14 -16.45 -16.12
CA SER A 76 -0.87 -17.35 -17.03
C SER A 76 -2.07 -16.67 -17.71
N ASP A 77 -2.40 -15.43 -17.33
CA ASP A 77 -3.58 -14.68 -17.78
C ASP A 77 -4.89 -15.46 -17.54
N GLU A 78 -4.99 -16.13 -16.38
CA GLU A 78 -6.15 -16.93 -15.98
C GLU A 78 -7.28 -16.05 -15.42
N GLY A 79 -7.05 -14.74 -15.28
CA GLY A 79 -7.99 -13.75 -14.75
C GLY A 79 -8.12 -13.80 -13.22
N HIS A 80 -7.25 -14.56 -12.55
CA HIS A 80 -7.32 -14.77 -11.11
C HIS A 80 -5.96 -15.15 -10.49
N ILE A 81 -5.82 -14.86 -9.21
CA ILE A 81 -4.67 -15.27 -8.41
C ILE A 81 -5.08 -16.20 -7.28
N THR A 82 -4.14 -17.01 -6.82
CA THR A 82 -4.30 -17.84 -5.62
C THR A 82 -4.26 -16.98 -4.35
N TRP A 83 -4.78 -17.54 -3.27
CA TRP A 83 -4.74 -16.89 -1.96
C TRP A 83 -3.32 -16.65 -1.44
N VAL A 84 -2.38 -17.54 -1.77
CA VAL A 84 -0.96 -17.39 -1.40
C VAL A 84 -0.36 -16.16 -2.08
N GLN A 85 -0.67 -15.96 -3.37
CA GLN A 85 -0.25 -14.79 -4.12
C GLN A 85 -0.89 -13.52 -3.57
N LEU A 86 -2.19 -13.54 -3.25
CA LEU A 86 -2.88 -12.42 -2.61
C LEU A 86 -2.22 -12.01 -1.28
N LYS A 87 -1.94 -12.98 -0.40
CA LYS A 87 -1.30 -12.70 0.89
C LYS A 87 0.10 -12.10 0.69
N SER A 88 0.87 -12.65 -0.24
CA SER A 88 2.20 -12.11 -0.58
C SER A 88 2.09 -10.68 -1.12
N ALA A 89 1.10 -10.42 -1.98
CA ALA A 89 0.85 -9.11 -2.54
C ALA A 89 0.53 -8.07 -1.47
N MET A 90 -0.37 -8.40 -0.53
CA MET A 90 -0.74 -7.53 0.58
C MET A 90 0.48 -7.18 1.44
N GLN A 91 1.33 -8.16 1.74
CA GLN A 91 2.56 -7.93 2.51
C GLN A 91 3.54 -6.97 1.81
N VAL A 92 3.68 -7.09 0.48
CA VAL A 92 4.53 -6.21 -0.33
C VAL A 92 3.96 -4.79 -0.37
N LEU A 93 2.63 -4.64 -0.43
CA LEU A 93 1.95 -3.35 -0.38
C LEU A 93 1.93 -2.73 1.03
N GLY A 94 2.53 -3.39 2.03
CA GLY A 94 2.57 -2.92 3.41
C GLY A 94 1.27 -3.18 4.19
N ILE A 95 0.30 -3.85 3.59
CA ILE A 95 -0.98 -4.23 4.19
C ILE A 95 -0.76 -5.51 5.01
N ARG A 96 -0.96 -5.43 6.33
CA ARG A 96 -0.75 -6.54 7.26
C ARG A 96 -1.99 -6.71 8.14
N ASP A 97 -2.15 -7.90 8.71
CA ASP A 97 -3.27 -8.28 9.57
C ASP A 97 -4.64 -8.19 8.88
N VAL A 98 -4.66 -8.52 7.59
CA VAL A 98 -5.89 -8.66 6.81
C VAL A 98 -6.74 -9.78 7.38
N GLU A 99 -7.89 -9.43 7.96
CA GLU A 99 -8.95 -10.40 8.21
C GLU A 99 -9.58 -10.74 6.86
N PHE A 100 -9.09 -11.83 6.27
CA PHE A 100 -9.70 -12.37 5.06
C PHE A 100 -11.03 -13.02 5.47
N PRO A 101 -12.20 -12.50 5.06
CA PRO A 101 -13.44 -13.27 5.18
C PRO A 101 -13.23 -14.60 4.46
N ILE A 102 -13.84 -15.67 4.97
CA ILE A 102 -13.56 -17.07 4.63
C ILE A 102 -13.71 -17.34 3.12
N LEU A 103 -12.69 -17.00 2.34
CA LEU A 103 -12.39 -17.51 1.01
C LEU A 103 -11.22 -18.47 1.20
N LYS A 104 -11.47 -19.57 1.92
CA LYS A 104 -10.42 -20.55 2.24
C LYS A 104 -9.94 -21.31 1.00
N GLN A 105 -10.67 -21.29 -0.12
CA GLN A 105 -10.28 -21.84 -1.42
C GLN A 105 -11.09 -21.12 -2.52
N GLY A 106 -10.43 -20.49 -3.48
CA GLY A 106 -11.09 -19.88 -4.64
C GLY A 106 -10.21 -18.88 -5.39
N PRO A 107 -10.45 -18.68 -6.70
CA PRO A 107 -9.76 -17.70 -7.53
C PRO A 107 -10.07 -16.27 -7.05
N VAL A 108 -9.04 -15.45 -6.82
CA VAL A 108 -9.18 -14.04 -6.45
C VAL A 108 -9.09 -13.22 -7.72
N THR A 109 -10.21 -12.61 -8.13
CA THR A 109 -10.22 -11.73 -9.32
C THR A 109 -9.58 -10.38 -9.01
N VAL A 110 -9.29 -9.60 -10.04
CA VAL A 110 -8.71 -8.27 -9.89
C VAL A 110 -9.62 -7.32 -9.10
N GLU A 111 -10.93 -7.44 -9.24
CA GLU A 111 -11.91 -6.63 -8.49
C GLU A 111 -11.86 -6.93 -7.00
N VAL A 112 -11.79 -8.22 -6.64
CA VAL A 112 -11.66 -8.65 -5.24
C VAL A 112 -10.31 -8.20 -4.67
N PHE A 113 -9.25 -8.30 -5.45
CA PHE A 113 -7.92 -7.80 -5.07
C PHE A 113 -7.95 -6.29 -4.76
N LEU A 114 -8.53 -5.47 -5.64
CA LEU A 114 -8.61 -4.02 -5.47
C LEU A 114 -9.45 -3.62 -4.25
N ASP A 115 -10.65 -4.22 -4.09
CA ASP A 115 -11.52 -3.96 -2.94
C ASP A 115 -10.84 -4.33 -1.61
N MET A 116 -10.11 -5.46 -1.59
CA MET A 116 -9.36 -5.87 -0.41
C MET A 116 -8.17 -4.98 -0.12
N CYS A 117 -7.44 -4.54 -1.14
CA CYS A 117 -6.36 -3.57 -0.98
C CYS A 117 -6.92 -2.31 -0.33
N GLN A 118 -8.04 -1.80 -0.82
CA GLN A 118 -8.66 -0.59 -0.31
C GLN A 118 -9.09 -0.70 1.16
N LYS A 119 -9.91 -1.71 1.48
CA LYS A 119 -10.44 -1.91 2.84
C LYS A 119 -9.35 -2.11 3.89
N ASN A 120 -8.33 -2.90 3.57
CA ASN A 120 -7.32 -3.27 4.57
C ASN A 120 -6.24 -2.19 4.73
N PHE A 121 -6.04 -1.34 3.73
CA PHE A 121 -5.17 -0.18 3.87
C PHE A 121 -5.81 0.89 4.76
N GLU A 122 -7.13 1.07 4.67
CA GLU A 122 -7.90 1.94 5.58
C GLU A 122 -7.83 1.45 7.04
N GLN A 123 -7.96 0.14 7.28
CA GLN A 123 -7.88 -0.45 8.63
C GLN A 123 -6.48 -0.38 9.24
N GLY A 124 -5.43 -0.52 8.44
CA GLY A 124 -4.04 -0.37 8.88
C GLY A 124 -3.66 1.07 9.27
N LEU A 125 -4.59 2.03 9.11
CA LEU A 125 -4.38 3.46 9.32
C LEU A 125 -5.36 4.08 10.32
N THR A 126 -6.17 3.27 11.00
CA THR A 126 -6.75 3.69 12.28
C THR A 126 -5.57 3.99 13.21
N ILE A 127 -5.19 5.26 13.25
CA ILE A 127 -4.23 5.81 14.18
C ILE A 127 -4.68 5.28 15.53
N SER A 128 -3.87 4.43 16.15
CA SER A 128 -4.10 4.04 17.53
C SER A 128 -4.02 5.33 18.33
N GLU A 129 -5.18 5.93 18.62
CA GLU A 129 -5.29 6.96 19.64
C GLU A 129 -4.72 6.31 20.90
N LYS A 130 -3.58 6.84 21.35
CA LYS A 130 -3.04 6.56 22.68
C LYS A 130 -3.86 7.33 23.70
#